data_AF-A0A7C9QTY0-F1
#
_entry.id   AF-A0A7C9QTY0-F1
#
_cell.length_a   1.000
_cell.length_b   1.000
_cell.length_c   1.000
_cell.angle_alpha   90.00
_cell.angle_beta   90.00
_cell.angle_gamma   90.00
#
_symmetry.space_group_name_H-M   'P 1'
#
loop_
_entity.id
_entity.type
_entity.pdbx_description
1 polymer ?
#
loop_
_entity_poly.entity_id
_entity_poly.type
_entity_poly.pdbx_seq_one_letter_code
_entity_poly.pdbx_strand_id
1 'polypeptide(L)' 'MDYRLHEIHQLVELLEHEALGRPFDRAHAQRLAATLAEHQPEIGNSMRLICERLKNGDLRS' A
#
# COMPACT_ATOMS: atom_id res chain seq x y z
N MET A 1 -19.78 0.88 8.12
CA MET A 1 -18.79 -0.21 7.93
C MET A 1 -17.73 0.38 7.01
N ASP A 2 -16.79 1.15 7.58
CA ASP A 2 -15.94 2.09 6.83
C ASP A 2 -14.44 1.87 7.07
N TYR A 3 -14.09 0.85 7.88
CA TYR A 3 -12.71 0.52 8.25
C TYR A 3 -11.79 0.40 7.04
N ARG A 4 -12.29 -0.19 5.95
CA ARG A 4 -11.49 -0.43 4.74
C ARG A 4 -11.23 0.81 3.91
N LEU A 5 -12.11 1.82 3.97
CA LEU A 5 -11.87 3.09 3.30
C LEU A 5 -10.68 3.79 3.98
N HIS A 6 -10.64 3.75 5.32
CA HIS A 6 -9.54 4.31 6.10
C HIS A 6 -8.19 3.66 5.75
N GLU A 7 -8.14 2.32 5.65
CA GLU A 7 -6.93 1.58 5.26
C GLU A 7 -6.43 1.94 3.85
N ILE A 8 -7.36 2.16 2.89
CA ILE A 8 -7.02 2.63 1.55
C ILE A 8 -6.46 4.05 1.61
N HIS A 9 -7.10 4.97 2.33
CA HIS A 9 -6.62 6.34 2.48
C HIS A 9 -5.23 6.39 3.13
N GLN A 10 -5.00 5.58 4.17
CA GLN A 10 -3.69 5.47 4.81
C GLN A 10 -2.62 4.92 3.85
N LEU A 11 -2.96 3.92 3.04
CA LEU A 11 -2.02 3.39 2.05
C LEU A 11 -1.68 4.44 0.99
N VAL A 12 -2.66 5.22 0.52
CA VAL A 12 -2.44 6.31 -0.43
C VAL A 12 -1.52 7.38 0.16
N GLU A 13 -1.78 7.84 1.39
CA GLU A 13 -0.96 8.85 2.07
C GLU A 13 0.51 8.39 2.21
N LEU A 14 0.72 7.11 2.56
CA LEU A 14 2.06 6.54 2.65
C LEU A 14 2.76 6.50 1.28
N LEU A 15 2.07 6.11 0.21
CA LEU A 15 2.65 6.10 -1.14
C LEU A 15 2.95 7.52 -1.65
N GLU A 16 2.10 8.49 -1.32
CA GLU A 16 2.35 9.91 -1.62
C GLU A 16 3.58 10.43 -0.87
N HIS A 17 3.79 10.02 0.37
CA HIS A 17 5.00 10.35 1.11
C HIS A 17 6.26 9.80 0.42
N GLU A 18 6.23 8.55 -0.06
CA GLU A 18 7.35 7.98 -0.83
C GLU A 18 7.60 8.77 -2.12
N ALA A 19 6.54 9.14 -2.85
CA ALA A 19 6.63 9.93 -4.09
C ALA A 19 7.22 11.33 -3.85
N LEU A 20 6.85 11.96 -2.73
CA LEU A 20 7.33 13.30 -2.33
C LEU A 20 8.71 13.27 -1.65
N GLY A 21 9.34 12.10 -1.51
CA GLY A 21 10.63 11.96 -0.81
C GLY A 21 10.55 12.26 0.69
N ARG A 22 9.35 12.15 1.28
CA ARG A 22 9.11 12.32 2.71
C ARG A 22 9.42 11.01 3.46
N PRO A 23 9.51 11.06 4.81
CA PRO A 23 9.63 9.85 5.61
C PRO A 23 8.50 8.87 5.28
N PHE A 24 8.90 7.68 4.85
CA PHE A 24 8.01 6.64 4.35
C PHE A 24 8.21 5.35 5.14
N ASP A 25 7.15 4.88 5.81
CA ASP A 25 7.16 3.58 6.48
C ASP A 25 6.71 2.48 5.53
N ARG A 26 7.70 1.92 4.84
CA ARG A 26 7.53 0.81 3.90
C ARG A 26 6.92 -0.43 4.54
N ALA A 27 7.27 -0.73 5.79
CA ALA A 27 6.75 -1.90 6.50
C ALA A 27 5.27 -1.73 6.89
N HIS A 28 4.86 -0.50 7.15
CA HIS A 28 3.45 -0.16 7.34
C HIS A 28 2.67 -0.27 6.04
N ALA A 29 3.15 0.36 4.95
CA ALA A 29 2.50 0.32 3.64
C ALA A 29 2.33 -1.12 3.13
N GLN A 30 3.33 -1.98 3.37
CA GLN A 30 3.27 -3.39 3.00
C GLN A 30 2.16 -4.14 3.74
N ARG A 31 2.02 -3.92 5.05
CA ARG A 31 0.97 -4.55 5.86
C ARG A 31 -0.42 -4.12 5.41
N LEU A 32 -0.63 -2.83 5.15
CA LEU A 32 -1.91 -2.32 4.64
C LEU A 32 -2.25 -2.92 3.28
N ALA A 33 -1.29 -2.96 2.34
CA ALA A 33 -1.50 -3.55 1.03
C ALA A 33 -1.83 -5.06 1.12
N ALA A 34 -1.16 -5.82 1.99
CA ALA A 34 -1.46 -7.23 2.21
C ALA A 34 -2.89 -7.43 2.76
N THR A 35 -3.28 -6.68 3.79
CA THR A 35 -4.63 -6.73 4.36
C THR A 35 -5.69 -6.39 3.31
N LEU A 36 -5.49 -5.33 2.53
CA LEU A 36 -6.42 -4.94 1.45
C LEU A 36 -6.50 -6.02 0.36
N ALA A 37 -5.39 -6.68 0.04
CA ALA A 37 -5.37 -7.76 -0.95
C ALA A 37 -6.14 -9.02 -0.52
N GLU A 38 -6.16 -9.32 0.77
CA GLU A 38 -6.91 -10.46 1.33
C GLU A 38 -8.41 -10.17 1.41
N HIS A 39 -8.78 -8.92 1.71
CA HIS A 39 -10.17 -8.57 2.01
C HIS A 39 -10.96 -7.99 0.82
N GLN A 40 -10.27 -7.52 -0.23
CA GLN A 40 -10.89 -6.98 -1.44
C GLN A 40 -10.29 -7.64 -2.69
N PRO A 41 -10.92 -8.72 -3.19
CA PRO A 41 -10.38 -9.45 -4.35
C PRO A 41 -10.35 -8.60 -5.63
N GLU A 42 -11.25 -7.61 -5.76
CA GLU A 42 -11.34 -6.70 -6.91
C GLU A 42 -10.08 -5.87 -7.10
N ILE A 43 -9.53 -5.33 -6.00
CA ILE A 43 -8.27 -4.58 -6.00
C ILE A 43 -7.07 -5.44 -5.58
N GLY A 44 -7.31 -6.69 -5.21
CA GLY A 44 -6.30 -7.51 -4.54
C GLY A 44 -5.10 -7.85 -5.42
N ASN A 45 -5.29 -7.95 -6.73
CA ASN A 45 -4.17 -8.14 -7.66
C ASN A 45 -3.27 -6.90 -7.69
N SER A 46 -3.86 -5.70 -7.74
CA SER A 46 -3.13 -4.43 -7.68
C SER A 46 -2.41 -4.25 -6.33
N MET A 47 -3.07 -4.61 -5.23
CA MET A 47 -2.48 -4.52 -3.89
C MET A 47 -1.31 -5.49 -3.69
N ARG A 48 -1.39 -6.71 -4.26
CA ARG A 48 -0.24 -7.64 -4.28
C ARG A 48 0.93 -7.09 -5.08
N LEU A 49 0.69 -6.50 -6.24
CA LEU A 49 1.74 -5.85 -7.03
C LEU A 49 2.41 -4.70 -6.25
N ILE A 50 1.63 -3.88 -5.55
CA ILE A 50 2.16 -2.84 -4.66
C ILE A 50 3.00 -3.47 -3.56
N CYS A 51 2.53 -4.53 -2.91
CA CYS A 51 3.26 -5.25 -1.87
C CYS A 51 4.60 -5.83 -2.37
N GLU A 52 4.63 -6.40 -3.58
CA GLU A 52 5.86 -6.90 -4.20
C GLU A 52 6.85 -5.78 -4.54
N ARG A 53 6.35 -4.67 -5.09
CA ARG A 53 7.20 -3.49 -5.37
C ARG A 53 7.77 -2.88 -4.09
N LEU A 54 6.95 -2.80 -3.04
CA LEU A 54 7.40 -2.36 -1.71
C LEU A 54 8.49 -3.28 -1.16
N LYS A 55 8.33 -4.60 -1.32
CA LYS A 55 9.31 -5.60 -0.86
C LYS A 55 10.64 -5.50 -1.60
N ASN A 56 10.60 -5.28 -2.91
CA ASN A 56 11.79 -5.16 -3.75
C ASN A 56 12.43 -3.77 -3.71
N GLY A 57 11.75 -2.79 -3.09
CA GLY A 57 12.19 -1.40 -3.04
C GLY A 57 12.13 -0.68 -4.38
N ASP A 58 11.33 -1.20 -5.32
CA ASP A 58 11.37 -0.87 -6.75
C ASP A 58 10.22 0.05 -7.20
N LEU A 59 9.59 0.81 -6.30
CA LEU A 59 8.52 1.75 -6.67
C LEU A 59 8.95 2.90 -7.60
N ARG A 60 10.24 2.96 -7.98
CA ARG A 60 10.85 4.03 -8.76
C ARG A 60 11.34 3.63 -10.16
N SER A 61 11.15 2.39 -10.59
CA SER A 61 11.55 1.92 -11.93
C SER A 61 10.61 2.41 -13.03
#